data_AF-A0A095B0P8-F1
#
_entry.id   AF-A0A095B0P8-F1
#
_cell.length_a   1.000
_cell.length_b   1.000
_cell.length_c   1.000
_cell.angle_alpha   90.00
_cell.angle_beta   90.00
_cell.angle_gamma   90.00
#
_symmetry.space_group_name_H-M   'P 1'
#
loop_
_entity.id
_entity.type
_entity.pdbx_description
1 polymer ?
#
loop_
_entity_poly.entity_id
_entity_poly.type
_entity_poly.pdbx_seq_one_letter_code
_entity_poly.pdbx_strand_id
1 'polypeptide(L)'
;ENQMDHVCINKKFRGTMEDVRTRREADIASDHHLVVVNLKLKLKKNWTSGQTALQRFNTAFLRDTDKLSEFKIALNNRFQALQDLLKEEETTMEDNWKGIKEALTSTCQEVLSLKKHHYKEWTSIGTLDRIQDR
;
A
#
# COMPACT_ATOMS: atom_id res chain seq x y z
N GLU A 1 -34.51 23.09 25.02
CA GLU A 1 -34.04 22.02 24.11
C GLU A 1 -32.51 22.00 24.23
N ASN A 2 -31.93 20.92 24.78
CA ASN A 2 -30.48 20.85 25.00
C ASN A 2 -29.79 20.37 23.72
N GLN A 3 -28.92 21.18 23.12
CA GLN A 3 -28.08 20.75 22.01
C GLN A 3 -26.92 19.91 22.55
N MET A 4 -27.06 18.59 22.51
CA MET A 4 -26.05 17.64 22.98
C MET A 4 -25.11 17.16 21.85
N ASP A 5 -25.53 17.35 20.60
CA ASP A 5 -24.81 16.87 19.43
C ASP A 5 -24.02 18.00 18.76
N HIS A 6 -22.72 17.78 18.58
CA HIS A 6 -21.81 18.76 18.00
C HIS A 6 -20.90 18.15 16.94
N VAL A 7 -20.72 18.88 15.84
CA VAL A 7 -19.69 18.58 14.84
C VAL A 7 -18.58 19.61 14.94
N CYS A 8 -17.41 19.17 15.40
CA CYS A 8 -16.24 20.01 15.57
C CYS A 8 -15.32 19.94 14.34
N ILE A 9 -14.92 21.08 13.81
CA ILE A 9 -13.91 21.20 12.74
C ILE A 9 -12.80 22.16 13.17
N ASN A 10 -11.56 21.87 12.77
CA ASN A 10 -10.44 22.77 13.04
C ASN A 10 -10.72 24.16 12.43
N LYS A 11 -10.43 25.23 13.20
CA LYS A 11 -10.66 26.63 12.81
C LYS A 11 -10.11 26.97 11.42
N LYS A 12 -8.97 26.39 11.03
CA LYS A 12 -8.35 26.59 9.71
C LYS A 12 -9.25 26.10 8.56
N PHE A 13 -10.05 25.06 8.78
CA PHE A 13 -10.95 24.47 7.80
C PHE A 13 -12.40 24.90 7.98
N ARG A 14 -12.69 25.91 8.83
CA ARG A 14 -14.06 26.39 9.03
C ARG A 14 -14.78 26.74 7.72
N GLY A 15 -14.07 27.29 6.74
CA GLY A 15 -14.63 27.64 5.43
C GLY A 15 -14.98 26.46 4.53
N THR A 16 -14.68 25.22 4.92
CA THR A 16 -15.05 24.01 4.16
C THR A 16 -16.43 23.49 4.55
N MET A 17 -17.03 24.03 5.61
CA MET A 17 -18.36 23.65 6.06
C MET A 17 -19.40 24.45 5.27
N GLU A 18 -20.09 23.79 4.35
CA GLU A 18 -21.07 24.43 3.46
C GLU A 18 -22.44 24.53 4.12
N ASP A 19 -22.83 23.51 4.88
CA ASP A 19 -24.17 23.42 5.46
C ASP A 19 -24.17 22.52 6.70
N VAL A 20 -24.98 22.88 7.70
CA VAL A 20 -25.18 22.12 8.93
C VAL A 20 -26.66 22.15 9.25
N ARG A 21 -27.32 20.99 9.31
CA ARG A 21 -28.75 20.89 9.59
C ARG A 21 -29.06 19.79 10.58
N THR A 22 -30.05 20.05 11.43
CA THR A 22 -30.67 19.05 12.28
C THR A 22 -31.93 18.54 11.58
N ARG A 23 -32.04 17.23 11.37
CA ARG A 23 -33.22 16.57 10.78
C ARG A 23 -34.09 16.00 11.90
N ARG A 24 -35.19 16.69 12.21
CA ARG A 24 -36.13 16.31 13.28
C ARG A 24 -37.10 15.21 12.88
N GLU A 25 -37.38 15.03 11.60
CA GLU A 25 -38.35 14.05 11.07
C GLU A 25 -37.69 12.78 10.51
N ALA A 26 -36.38 12.63 10.67
CA ALA A 26 -35.73 11.39 10.28
C ALA A 26 -36.15 10.31 11.28
N ASP A 27 -36.81 9.25 10.80
CA ASP A 27 -37.12 8.07 11.61
C ASP A 27 -35.82 7.32 11.92
N ILE A 28 -35.27 7.65 13.06
CA ILE A 28 -34.08 7.04 13.63
C ILE A 28 -34.58 6.55 14.97
N ALA A 29 -34.41 5.25 15.24
CA ALA A 29 -34.82 4.62 16.49
C ALA A 29 -33.91 5.07 17.67
N SER A 30 -33.77 6.38 17.86
CA SER A 30 -33.01 7.08 18.88
C SER A 30 -33.78 8.34 19.30
N ASP A 31 -33.58 8.73 20.55
CA ASP A 31 -34.03 9.97 21.16
C ASP A 31 -33.24 11.22 20.71
N HIS A 32 -32.20 11.04 19.88
CA HIS A 32 -31.40 12.14 19.32
C HIS A 32 -31.83 12.52 17.89
N HIS A 33 -31.82 13.82 17.60
CA HIS A 33 -32.01 14.32 16.24
C HIS A 33 -30.73 14.20 15.41
N LEU A 34 -30.84 13.75 14.17
CA LEU A 34 -29.69 13.63 13.27
C LEU A 34 -29.12 15.01 12.91
N VAL A 35 -27.83 15.20 13.13
CA VAL A 35 -27.09 16.34 12.60
C VAL A 35 -26.36 15.91 11.33
N VAL A 36 -26.70 16.56 10.21
CA VAL A 36 -26.08 16.33 8.91
C VAL A 36 -25.21 17.54 8.57
N VAL A 37 -23.96 17.27 8.18
CA VAL A 37 -23.01 18.31 7.78
C VAL A 37 -22.58 18.06 6.34
N ASN A 38 -22.66 19.10 5.51
CA ASN A 38 -22.08 19.11 4.18
C ASN A 38 -20.71 19.79 4.22
N LEU A 39 -19.68 19.10 3.71
CA LEU A 39 -18.29 19.55 3.73
C LEU A 39 -17.67 19.53 2.34
N LYS A 40 -17.07 20.65 1.92
CA LYS A 40 -16.28 20.74 0.69
C LYS A 40 -14.79 20.66 0.99
N LEU A 41 -14.27 19.44 0.96
CA LEU A 41 -12.87 19.13 1.21
C LEU A 41 -12.23 18.46 -0.01
N LYS A 42 -11.01 18.90 -0.36
CA LYS A 42 -10.16 18.18 -1.30
C LYS A 42 -9.33 17.15 -0.52
N LEU A 43 -9.82 15.93 -0.43
CA LEU A 43 -9.10 14.84 0.22
C LEU A 43 -8.13 14.21 -0.78
N LYS A 44 -6.89 13.96 -0.34
CA LYS A 44 -5.97 13.10 -1.09
C LYS A 44 -6.44 11.66 -0.91
N LYS A 45 -6.74 10.98 -2.02
CA LYS A 45 -7.06 9.54 -2.01
C LYS A 45 -5.88 8.79 -1.38
N ASN A 46 -6.11 8.11 -0.27
CA ASN A 46 -5.24 7.06 0.20
C ASN A 46 -5.47 5.85 -0.70
N TRP A 47 -4.50 5.50 -1.54
CA TRP A 47 -4.56 4.27 -2.31
C TRP A 47 -4.27 3.09 -1.38
N THR A 48 -5.31 2.55 -0.74
CA THR A 48 -5.31 1.26 -0.03
C THR A 48 -5.84 0.12 -0.91
N SER A 49 -5.76 0.27 -2.23
CA SER A 49 -5.75 -0.91 -3.10
C SER A 49 -4.31 -1.38 -3.10
N GLY A 50 -4.08 -2.58 -2.59
CA GLY A 50 -2.78 -3.22 -2.46
C GLY A 50 -2.03 -3.25 -3.79
N GLN A 51 -1.33 -2.15 -4.08
CA GLN A 51 -0.08 -2.24 -4.77
C GLN A 51 0.78 -3.04 -3.80
N THR A 52 0.96 -4.34 -4.04
CA THR A 52 2.15 -5.04 -3.56
C THR A 52 3.27 -4.09 -3.92
N ALA A 53 3.74 -3.29 -2.96
CA ALA A 53 4.65 -2.20 -3.23
C ALA A 53 5.80 -2.88 -3.94
N LEU A 54 5.94 -2.62 -5.26
CA LEU A 54 6.64 -3.51 -6.18
C LEU A 54 7.99 -3.78 -5.55
N GLN A 55 8.14 -4.98 -4.98
CA GLN A 55 9.03 -5.15 -3.84
C GLN A 55 10.43 -5.15 -4.43
N ARG A 56 11.09 -3.99 -4.33
CA ARG A 56 12.28 -3.74 -5.13
C ARG A 56 13.37 -4.64 -4.61
N PHE A 57 14.01 -5.38 -5.50
CA PHE A 57 15.24 -6.09 -5.15
C PHE A 57 16.34 -5.10 -4.79
N ASN A 58 17.23 -5.51 -3.90
CA ASN A 58 18.37 -4.68 -3.54
C ASN A 58 19.46 -4.76 -4.61
N THR A 59 19.32 -3.96 -5.67
CA THR A 59 20.30 -3.88 -6.76
C THR A 59 21.70 -3.43 -6.34
N ALA A 60 21.87 -2.92 -5.10
CA ALA A 60 23.19 -2.60 -4.58
C ALA A 60 24.08 -3.84 -4.45
N PHE A 61 23.52 -5.04 -4.23
CA PHE A 61 24.29 -6.27 -4.18
C PHE A 61 24.95 -6.63 -5.52
N LEU A 62 24.45 -6.13 -6.65
CA LEU A 62 25.09 -6.33 -7.95
C LEU A 62 26.38 -5.50 -8.13
N ARG A 63 26.68 -4.58 -7.21
CA ARG A 63 27.97 -3.88 -7.17
C ARG A 63 29.08 -4.70 -6.53
N ASP A 64 28.70 -5.69 -5.72
CA ASP A 64 29.62 -6.64 -5.13
C ASP A 64 29.94 -7.74 -6.17
N THR A 65 31.22 -7.92 -6.46
CA THR A 65 31.68 -8.82 -7.53
C THR A 65 31.33 -10.28 -7.24
N ASP A 66 31.41 -10.69 -5.97
CA ASP A 66 31.13 -12.07 -5.55
C ASP A 66 29.63 -12.36 -5.68
N LYS A 67 28.78 -11.44 -5.21
CA LYS A 67 27.33 -11.51 -5.38
C LYS A 67 26.88 -11.46 -6.83
N LEU A 68 27.55 -10.66 -7.66
CA LEU A 68 27.26 -10.62 -9.10
C LEU A 68 27.63 -11.95 -9.78
N SER A 69 28.74 -12.58 -9.37
CA SER A 69 29.14 -13.90 -9.85
C SER A 69 28.13 -14.98 -9.43
N GLU A 70 27.75 -14.99 -8.16
CA GLU A 70 26.71 -15.87 -7.60
C GLU A 70 25.39 -15.73 -8.38
N PHE A 71 24.96 -14.49 -8.64
CA PHE A 71 23.76 -14.21 -9.43
C PHE A 71 23.85 -14.80 -10.84
N LYS A 72 24.98 -14.62 -11.55
CA LYS A 72 25.17 -15.16 -12.89
C LYS A 72 25.13 -16.68 -12.91
N ILE A 73 25.79 -17.34 -11.94
CA ILE A 73 25.81 -18.80 -11.83
C ILE A 73 24.40 -19.33 -11.55
N ALA A 74 23.72 -18.78 -10.54
CA ALA A 74 22.36 -19.20 -10.17
C ALA A 74 21.37 -19.00 -11.32
N LEU A 75 21.48 -17.88 -12.05
CA LEU A 75 20.65 -17.60 -13.20
C LEU A 75 20.89 -18.61 -14.32
N ASN A 76 22.16 -18.84 -14.69
CA ASN A 76 22.52 -19.78 -15.76
C ASN A 76 22.03 -21.19 -15.44
N ASN A 77 22.21 -21.65 -14.20
CA ASN A 77 21.75 -22.98 -13.77
C ASN A 77 20.23 -23.13 -13.91
N ARG A 78 19.46 -22.11 -13.51
CA ARG A 78 17.99 -22.12 -13.65
C ARG A 78 17.54 -22.06 -15.10
N PHE A 79 18.19 -21.24 -15.93
CA PHE A 79 17.88 -21.17 -17.35
C PHE A 79 18.23 -22.47 -18.08
N GLN A 80 19.30 -23.15 -17.68
CA GLN A 80 19.63 -24.47 -18.21
C GLN A 80 18.53 -25.48 -17.86
N ALA A 81 18.14 -25.56 -16.58
CA ALA A 81 17.04 -26.42 -16.15
C ALA A 81 15.72 -26.10 -16.86
N LEU A 82 15.43 -24.80 -17.08
CA LEU A 82 14.27 -24.37 -17.85
C LEU A 82 14.36 -24.84 -19.30
N GLN A 83 15.49 -24.65 -19.98
CA GLN A 83 15.66 -25.11 -21.36
C GLN A 83 15.51 -26.62 -21.50
N ASP A 84 16.00 -27.39 -20.52
CA ASP A 84 15.87 -28.84 -20.55
C ASP A 84 14.42 -29.28 -20.36
N LEU A 85 13.66 -28.60 -19.47
CA LEU A 85 12.20 -28.78 -19.34
C LEU A 85 11.48 -28.47 -20.66
N LEU A 86 11.83 -27.36 -21.33
CA LEU A 86 11.19 -26.94 -22.59
C LEU A 86 11.47 -27.87 -23.77
N LYS A 87 12.52 -28.70 -23.71
CA LYS A 87 12.79 -29.73 -24.72
C LYS A 87 11.94 -30.99 -24.51
N GLU A 88 11.54 -31.26 -23.28
CA GLU A 88 10.77 -32.47 -22.91
C GLU A 88 9.25 -32.26 -23.00
N GLU A 89 8.78 -31.03 -22.82
CA GLU A 89 7.36 -30.70 -22.72
C GLU A 89 6.89 -29.78 -23.86
N GLU A 90 5.77 -30.12 -24.51
CA GLU A 90 5.15 -29.30 -25.55
C GLU A 90 4.43 -28.11 -24.89
N THR A 91 5.17 -27.03 -24.65
CA THR A 91 4.72 -25.85 -23.88
C THR A 91 4.20 -24.73 -24.78
N THR A 92 3.22 -23.97 -24.29
CA THR A 92 2.73 -22.79 -25.01
C THR A 92 3.69 -21.60 -24.87
N MET A 93 3.57 -20.61 -25.75
CA MET A 93 4.38 -19.38 -25.66
C MET A 93 4.14 -18.63 -24.34
N GLU A 94 2.90 -18.64 -23.84
CA GLU A 94 2.56 -18.09 -22.52
C GLU A 94 3.28 -18.82 -21.38
N ASP A 95 3.37 -20.16 -21.44
CA ASP A 95 4.07 -20.96 -20.43
C ASP A 95 5.58 -20.70 -20.45
N ASN A 96 6.16 -20.58 -21.65
CA ASN A 96 7.55 -20.19 -21.84
C ASN A 96 7.85 -18.83 -21.20
N TRP A 97 7.00 -17.85 -21.47
CA TRP A 97 7.14 -16.51 -20.89
C TRP A 97 7.03 -16.53 -19.36
N LYS A 98 6.12 -17.35 -18.82
CA LYS A 98 5.96 -17.55 -17.38
C LYS A 98 7.22 -18.17 -16.76
N GLY A 99 7.77 -19.22 -17.36
CA GLY A 99 9.00 -19.87 -16.89
C GLY A 99 10.21 -18.91 -16.85
N ILE A 100 10.39 -18.08 -17.88
CA ILE A 100 11.44 -17.06 -17.93
C ILE A 100 11.28 -16.06 -16.78
N LYS A 101 10.05 -15.57 -16.58
CA LYS A 101 9.74 -14.62 -15.51
C LYS A 101 10.00 -15.22 -14.12
N GLU A 102 9.65 -16.48 -13.92
CA GLU A 102 9.86 -17.21 -12.67
C GLU A 102 11.35 -17.46 -12.38
N ALA A 103 12.13 -17.88 -13.38
CA ALA A 103 13.57 -18.08 -13.25
C ALA A 103 14.29 -16.78 -12.85
N LEU A 104 13.94 -15.67 -13.49
CA LEU A 104 14.48 -14.34 -13.16
C LEU A 104 14.08 -13.89 -11.76
N THR A 105 12.78 -13.99 -11.43
CA THR A 105 12.25 -13.50 -10.15
C THR A 105 12.81 -14.30 -8.97
N SER A 106 12.89 -15.63 -9.11
CA SER A 106 13.42 -16.52 -8.07
C SER A 106 14.91 -16.26 -7.81
N THR A 107 15.70 -16.06 -8.87
CA THR A 107 17.13 -15.73 -8.73
C THR A 107 17.33 -14.37 -8.05
N CYS A 108 16.51 -13.38 -8.40
CA CYS A 108 16.56 -12.08 -7.75
C CYS A 108 16.18 -12.17 -6.26
N GLN A 109 15.18 -12.98 -5.91
CA GLN A 109 14.77 -13.18 -4.52
C GLN A 109 15.88 -13.85 -3.69
N GLU A 110 16.49 -14.90 -4.22
CA GLU A 110 17.53 -15.65 -3.53
C GLU A 110 18.81 -14.84 -3.32
N VAL A 111 19.31 -14.18 -4.38
CA VAL A 111 20.64 -13.54 -4.33
C VAL A 111 20.57 -12.07 -3.91
N LEU A 112 19.58 -11.32 -4.39
CA LEU A 112 19.51 -9.87 -4.17
C LEU A 112 18.65 -9.50 -2.96
N SER A 113 17.78 -10.40 -2.49
CA SER A 113 16.84 -10.11 -1.42
C SER A 113 15.97 -8.87 -1.67
N LEU A 114 14.96 -8.67 -0.82
CA LEU A 114 14.02 -7.56 -0.92
C LEU A 114 14.55 -6.34 -0.17
N LYS A 115 14.39 -5.14 -0.74
CA LYS A 115 14.67 -3.90 -0.02
C LYS A 115 13.73 -3.79 1.18
N LYS A 116 14.31 -3.71 2.38
CA LYS A 116 13.56 -3.38 3.59
C LYS A 116 13.10 -1.93 3.49
N HIS A 117 11.79 -1.73 3.56
CA HIS A 117 11.23 -0.38 3.70
C HIS A 117 11.39 0.06 5.15
N HIS A 118 12.15 1.13 5.37
CA HIS A 118 12.09 1.86 6.64
C HIS A 118 10.79 2.64 6.64
N TYR A 119 9.81 2.16 7.42
CA TYR A 119 8.58 2.91 7.63
C TYR A 119 8.91 4.15 8.46
N LYS A 120 8.48 5.32 7.98
CA LYS A 120 8.48 6.55 8.76
C LYS A 120 7.11 6.64 9.44
N GLU A 121 7.08 6.77 10.76
CA GLU A 121 5.83 6.88 11.51
C GLU A 121 4.92 7.95 10.92
N TRP A 122 3.71 7.55 10.56
CA TRP A 122 2.71 8.40 9.92
C TRP A 122 2.14 9.46 10.87
N THR A 123 2.21 9.21 12.18
CA THR A 123 1.73 10.10 13.23
C THR A 123 2.82 10.29 14.27
N SER A 124 3.20 11.55 14.51
CA SER A 124 4.06 11.91 15.63
C SER A 124 3.31 11.72 16.94
N ILE A 125 4.02 11.24 17.96
CA ILE A 125 3.53 11.13 19.35
C ILE A 125 2.90 12.44 19.84
N GLY A 126 3.46 13.60 19.45
CA GLY A 126 2.92 14.91 19.83
C GLY A 126 1.54 15.24 19.25
N THR A 127 1.07 14.50 18.23
CA THR A 127 -0.30 14.63 17.72
C THR A 127 -1.30 13.82 18.55
N LEU A 128 -0.90 12.67 19.10
CA LEU A 128 -1.73 11.84 19.97
C LEU A 128 -1.96 12.52 21.33
N ASP A 129 -0.91 13.12 21.88
CA ASP A 129 -0.92 13.82 23.17
C ASP A 129 -2.01 14.94 23.20
N ARG A 130 -2.09 15.70 22.11
CA ARG A 130 -3.07 16.79 21.95
C ARG A 130 -4.53 16.35 21.79
N ILE A 131 -4.76 15.07 21.49
CA ILE A 131 -6.11 14.47 21.45
C ILE A 131 -6.53 14.05 22.84
N GLN A 132 -5.58 13.66 23.69
CA GLN A 132 -5.80 13.17 25.05
C GLN A 132 -5.96 14.31 26.07
N ASP A 133 -5.33 15.46 25.81
CA ASP A 133 -5.46 16.71 26.59
C ASP A 133 -6.80 17.45 26.39
N ARG A 134 -7.80 16.80 25.80
CA ARG A 134 -9.08 17.39 25.45
C ARG A 134 -10.23 16.65 26.09
#